data_AF-A0A370K266-F1
#
_entry.id   AF-A0A370K266-F1
#
_cell.length_a   1.000
_cell.length_b   1.000
_cell.length_c   1.000
_cell.angle_alpha   90.00
_cell.angle_beta   90.00
_cell.angle_gamma   90.00
#
_symmetry.space_group_name_H-M   'P 1'
#
loop_
_entity.id
_entity.type
_entity.pdbx_description
1 polymer ?
#
loop_
_entity_poly.entity_id
_entity_poly.type
_entity_poly.pdbx_seq_one_letter_code
_entity_poly.pdbx_strand_id
1 'polypeptide(L)'
;MAGVVDLVVMAGLQFGLVRSINALFPPSYPGHHFSIEGLILFGIFSPLAWFTYAVLPLVRTGATIGKEMLGLRVVNYRRQNPTFAQAFLRESLGRWLNAMVLNLGLLLMFWDRDRQALHDMVADTFVVPR
;
A
#
# COMPACT_ATOMS: atom_id res chain seq x y z
N MET A 1 -6.96 -0.81 12.27
CA MET A 1 -7.74 0.39 11.89
C MET A 1 -7.15 1.09 10.67
N ALA A 2 -5.94 1.69 10.75
CA ALA A 2 -5.31 2.42 9.64
C ALA A 2 -5.27 1.64 8.31
N GLY A 3 -4.79 0.40 8.37
CA GLY A 3 -4.66 -0.46 7.19
C GLY A 3 -5.99 -0.84 6.53
N VAL A 4 -7.09 -0.88 7.29
CA VAL A 4 -8.43 -1.15 6.73
C VAL A 4 -8.91 0.06 5.93
N VAL A 5 -8.71 1.26 6.45
CA VAL A 5 -9.04 2.50 5.73
C VAL A 5 -8.21 2.59 4.45
N ASP A 6 -6.90 2.34 4.52
CA ASP A 6 -6.03 2.33 3.34
C ASP A 6 -6.46 1.27 2.30
N LEU A 7 -6.93 0.10 2.76
CA LEU A 7 -7.45 -0.95 1.87
C LEU A 7 -8.74 -0.51 1.19
N VAL A 8 -9.67 0.11 1.91
CA VAL A 8 -10.93 0.62 1.34
C VAL A 8 -10.66 1.69 0.29
N VAL A 9 -9.75 2.63 0.58
CA VAL A 9 -9.40 3.68 -0.37
C VAL A 9 -8.75 3.09 -1.63
N MET A 10 -7.81 2.16 -1.46
CA MET A 10 -7.17 1.47 -2.60
C MET A 10 -8.16 0.64 -3.41
N ALA A 11 -9.07 -0.08 -2.75
CA ALA A 11 -10.09 -0.88 -3.43
C ALA A 11 -11.04 0.02 -4.24
N GLY A 12 -11.45 1.17 -3.69
CA GLY A 12 -12.25 2.17 -4.40
C GLY A 12 -11.52 2.74 -5.61
N LEU A 13 -10.23 3.06 -5.46
CA LEU A 13 -9.41 3.60 -6.54
C LEU A 13 -9.21 2.58 -7.67
N GLN A 14 -8.92 1.31 -7.33
CA GLN A 14 -8.80 0.22 -8.30
C GLN A 14 -10.13 -0.08 -8.99
N PHE A 15 -11.24 -0.07 -8.24
CA PHE A 15 -12.57 -0.26 -8.81
C PHE A 15 -12.91 0.85 -9.81
N GLY A 16 -12.66 2.12 -9.45
CA GLY A 16 -12.85 3.25 -10.36
C GLY A 16 -11.98 3.14 -11.62
N LEU A 17 -10.73 2.72 -11.47
CA LEU A 17 -9.80 2.49 -12.58
C LEU A 17 -10.32 1.40 -13.52
N VAL A 18 -10.69 0.23 -12.98
CA VAL A 18 -11.27 -0.88 -13.74
C VAL A 18 -12.53 -0.46 -14.48
N ARG A 19 -13.44 0.26 -13.82
CA ARG A 19 -14.69 0.75 -14.44
C ARG A 19 -14.41 1.73 -15.57
N SER A 20 -13.43 2.62 -15.39
CA SER A 20 -13.02 3.59 -16.42
C SER A 20 -12.39 2.91 -17.63
N ILE A 21 -11.49 1.96 -17.41
CA ILE A 21 -10.84 1.19 -18.48
C ILE A 21 -11.88 0.39 -19.27
N ASN A 22 -12.78 -0.33 -18.59
CA ASN A 22 -13.81 -1.13 -19.25
C ASN A 22 -14.87 -0.26 -19.97
N ALA A 23 -15.07 1.00 -19.57
CA ALA A 23 -15.94 1.93 -20.28
C ALA A 23 -15.30 2.45 -21.59
N LEU A 24 -13.98 2.66 -21.60
CA LEU A 24 -13.24 3.11 -22.79
C LEU A 24 -12.93 1.97 -23.76
N PHE A 25 -12.66 0.78 -23.23
CA PHE A 25 -12.31 -0.43 -23.98
C PHE A 25 -13.26 -1.57 -23.58
N PRO A 26 -14.51 -1.55 -24.07
CA PRO A 26 -15.48 -2.58 -23.74
C PRO A 26 -15.03 -3.95 -24.27
N PRO A 27 -15.32 -5.05 -23.56
CA PRO A 27 -14.93 -6.39 -23.98
C PRO A 27 -15.63 -6.78 -25.29
N SER A 28 -14.84 -7.14 -26.30
CA SER A 28 -15.34 -7.54 -27.63
C SER A 28 -15.94 -8.95 -27.67
N TYR A 29 -15.67 -9.78 -26.66
CA TYR A 29 -16.12 -11.17 -26.60
C TYR A 29 -17.13 -11.38 -25.46
N PRO A 30 -18.27 -12.02 -25.72
CA PRO A 30 -19.24 -12.34 -24.68
C PRO A 30 -18.61 -13.24 -23.60
N GLY A 31 -18.95 -12.97 -22.34
CA GLY A 31 -18.39 -13.68 -21.18
C GLY A 31 -17.04 -13.15 -20.68
N HIS A 32 -16.39 -12.22 -21.38
CA HIS A 32 -15.16 -11.59 -20.90
C HIS A 32 -15.46 -10.27 -20.18
N HIS A 33 -14.86 -10.09 -19.01
CA HIS A 33 -15.00 -8.84 -18.23
C HIS A 33 -14.03 -7.74 -18.68
N PHE A 34 -13.03 -8.07 -19.50
CA PHE A 34 -11.97 -7.16 -19.94
C PHE A 34 -11.62 -7.40 -21.42
N SER A 35 -11.30 -6.32 -22.15
CA SER A 35 -10.63 -6.42 -23.45
C SER A 35 -9.12 -6.66 -23.28
N ILE A 36 -8.43 -7.04 -24.37
CA ILE A 36 -6.97 -7.21 -24.35
C ILE A 36 -6.26 -5.87 -24.07
N GLU A 37 -6.72 -4.77 -24.68
CA GLU A 37 -6.16 -3.44 -24.36
C GLU A 37 -6.43 -3.07 -22.90
N GLY A 38 -7.64 -3.37 -22.41
CA GLY A 38 -8.03 -3.12 -21.03
C GLY A 38 -7.16 -3.87 -20.02
N LEU A 39 -6.80 -5.13 -20.31
CA LEU A 39 -5.87 -5.92 -19.49
C LEU A 39 -4.47 -5.30 -19.45
N ILE A 40 -3.95 -4.85 -20.60
CA ILE A 40 -2.62 -4.22 -20.68
C ILE A 40 -2.62 -2.92 -19.88
N LEU A 41 -3.63 -2.06 -20.07
CA LEU A 41 -3.76 -0.81 -19.34
C LEU A 41 -3.90 -1.05 -17.84
N PHE A 42 -4.75 -1.99 -17.43
CA PHE A 42 -4.90 -2.37 -16.02
C PHE A 42 -3.57 -2.84 -15.42
N GLY A 43 -2.82 -3.68 -16.14
CA GLY A 43 -1.51 -4.17 -15.71
C GLY A 43 -0.45 -3.09 -15.51
N ILE A 44 -0.55 -1.96 -16.22
CA ILE A 44 0.37 -0.82 -16.09
C ILE A 44 -0.12 0.17 -15.03
N PHE A 45 -1.39 0.57 -15.09
CA PHE A 45 -1.94 1.61 -14.22
C PHE A 45 -2.19 1.13 -12.80
N SER A 46 -2.56 -0.14 -12.59
CA SER A 46 -2.81 -0.68 -11.25
C SER A 46 -1.59 -0.62 -10.33
N PRO A 47 -0.39 -1.11 -10.71
CA PRO A 47 0.80 -0.99 -9.87
C PRO A 47 1.29 0.45 -9.73
N LEU A 48 1.10 1.30 -10.75
CA LEU A 48 1.43 2.72 -10.65
C LEU A 48 0.53 3.45 -9.64
N ALA A 49 -0.78 3.20 -9.69
CA ALA A 49 -1.75 3.69 -8.71
C ALA A 49 -1.40 3.24 -7.29
N TRP A 50 -1.05 1.96 -7.13
CA TRP A 50 -0.58 1.44 -5.86
C TRP A 50 0.66 2.18 -5.36
N PHE A 51 1.67 2.31 -6.21
CA PHE A 51 2.94 2.95 -5.88
C PHE A 51 2.74 4.41 -5.46
N THR A 52 1.96 5.15 -6.24
CA THR A 52 1.70 6.57 -6.00
C THR A 52 0.92 6.82 -4.71
N TYR A 53 -0.05 5.98 -4.36
CA TYR A 53 -0.79 6.13 -3.10
C TYR A 53 -0.01 5.61 -1.89
N ALA A 54 0.69 4.48 -2.02
CA ALA A 54 1.29 3.82 -0.86
C ALA A 54 2.69 4.33 -0.53
N VAL A 55 3.53 4.60 -1.55
CA VAL A 55 4.95 4.95 -1.35
C VAL A 55 5.16 6.47 -1.25
N LEU A 56 4.56 7.27 -2.13
CA LEU A 56 4.81 8.71 -2.16
C LEU A 56 4.42 9.45 -0.87
N PRO A 57 3.25 9.18 -0.24
CA PRO A 57 2.88 9.86 1.00
C PRO A 57 3.81 9.49 2.16
N LEU A 58 4.33 8.26 2.19
CA LEU A 58 5.31 7.87 3.20
C LEU A 58 6.60 8.68 3.08
N VAL A 59 7.09 8.92 1.86
CA VAL A 59 8.30 9.72 1.68
C VAL A 59 8.05 11.20 1.99
N ARG A 60 6.88 11.73 1.63
CA ARG A 60 6.57 13.17 1.76
C ARG A 60 6.10 13.58 3.16
N THR A 61 5.19 12.83 3.76
CA THR A 61 4.51 13.17 5.01
C THR A 61 4.70 12.12 6.10
N GLY A 62 5.25 10.95 5.76
CA GLY A 62 5.32 9.81 6.66
C GLY A 62 3.98 9.09 6.85
N ALA A 63 2.89 9.53 6.23
CA ALA A 63 1.56 8.98 6.50
C ALA A 63 0.78 8.71 5.21
N THR A 64 0.12 7.55 5.15
CA THR A 64 -0.96 7.27 4.20
C THR A 64 -2.26 7.90 4.72
N ILE A 65 -3.29 8.03 3.88
CA ILE A 65 -4.56 8.67 4.29
C ILE A 65 -5.14 8.00 5.54
N GLY A 66 -5.17 6.66 5.59
CA GLY A 66 -5.67 5.94 6.75
C GLY A 66 -4.84 6.16 8.02
N LYS A 67 -3.53 6.39 7.90
CA LYS A 67 -2.65 6.73 9.03
C LYS A 67 -2.83 8.18 9.46
N GLU A 68 -2.98 9.09 8.51
CA GLU A 68 -3.21 10.50 8.77
C GLU A 68 -4.53 10.74 9.52
N MET A 69 -5.61 10.05 9.11
CA MET A 69 -6.90 10.10 9.81
C MET A 69 -6.83 9.63 11.27
N LEU A 70 -5.86 8.78 11.60
CA LEU A 70 -5.65 8.25 12.95
C LEU A 70 -4.54 9.00 13.71
N GLY A 71 -4.00 10.08 13.14
CA GLY A 71 -2.91 10.83 13.75
C GLY A 71 -1.64 10.00 13.89
N LEU A 72 -1.35 9.11 12.93
CA LEU A 72 -0.17 8.27 12.90
C LEU A 72 0.75 8.69 11.76
N ARG A 73 2.06 8.62 11.99
CA ARG A 73 3.07 8.78 10.96
C ARG A 73 4.19 7.77 11.12
N VAL A 74 4.85 7.49 10.01
CA VAL A 74 5.97 6.57 9.89
C VAL A 74 7.23 7.40 9.82
N VAL A 75 8.22 7.00 10.61
CA VAL A 75 9.52 7.66 10.67
C VAL A 75 10.65 6.63 10.58
N ASN A 76 11.82 7.04 10.13
CA ASN A 76 13.03 6.25 10.22
C ASN A 76 13.65 6.36 11.62
N TYR A 77 14.77 5.66 11.85
CA TYR A 77 15.54 5.73 13.11
C TYR A 77 15.99 7.15 13.51
N ARG A 78 16.09 8.09 12.57
CA ARG A 78 16.41 9.51 12.83
C ARG A 78 15.18 10.36 13.13
N ARG A 79 13.99 9.75 13.28
CA ARG A 79 12.68 10.42 13.42
C ARG A 79 12.30 11.32 12.25
N GLN A 80 12.93 11.12 11.10
CA GLN A 80 12.62 11.80 9.85
C GLN A 80 11.70 10.94 8.98
N ASN A 81 11.14 11.51 7.92
CA ASN A 81 10.34 10.75 6.98
C ASN A 81 11.18 9.61 6.35
N PRO A 82 10.57 8.45 6.07
CA PRO A 82 11.21 7.35 5.36
C PRO A 82 11.82 7.81 4.04
N THR A 83 13.00 7.29 3.75
CA THR A 83 13.57 7.45 2.40
C THR A 83 12.73 6.67 1.39
N PHE A 84 12.88 7.00 0.10
CA PHE A 84 12.20 6.28 -0.98
C PHE A 84 12.48 4.77 -0.94
N ALA A 85 13.74 4.38 -0.72
CA ALA A 85 14.12 2.98 -0.60
C ALA A 85 13.42 2.30 0.59
N GLN A 86 13.40 2.93 1.76
CA GLN A 86 12.71 2.37 2.93
C GLN A 86 11.21 2.24 2.69
N ALA A 87 10.56 3.28 2.17
CA ALA A 87 9.13 3.25 1.87
C ALA A 87 8.79 2.17 0.83
N PHE A 88 9.63 2.03 -0.20
CA PHE A 88 9.45 1.00 -1.22
C PHE A 88 9.66 -0.41 -0.68
N LEU A 89 10.74 -0.66 0.06
CA LEU A 89 11.03 -1.97 0.68
C LEU A 89 9.92 -2.38 1.63
N ARG A 90 9.39 -1.42 2.40
CA ARG A 90 8.29 -1.66 3.32
C ARG A 90 7.01 -2.10 2.60
N GLU A 91 6.67 -1.43 1.51
CA GLU A 91 5.41 -1.68 0.80
C GLU A 91 5.50 -2.85 -0.18
N SER A 92 6.68 -3.16 -0.70
CA SER A 92 6.92 -4.29 -1.61
C SER A 92 7.25 -5.56 -0.83
N LEU A 93 8.49 -5.69 -0.36
CA LEU A 93 9.00 -6.84 0.38
C LEU A 93 8.29 -7.01 1.71
N GLY A 94 8.08 -5.93 2.47
CA GLY A 94 7.44 -6.00 3.78
C GLY A 94 6.00 -6.54 3.71
N ARG A 95 5.18 -6.09 2.75
CA ARG A 95 3.84 -6.65 2.56
C ARG A 95 3.85 -8.05 1.99
N TRP A 96 4.75 -8.34 1.05
CA TRP A 96 4.86 -9.69 0.48
C TRP A 96 5.21 -10.71 1.56
N LEU A 97 6.20 -10.40 2.40
CA LEU A 97 6.55 -11.21 3.57
C LEU A 97 5.37 -11.32 4.54
N ASN A 98 4.67 -10.22 4.84
CA ASN A 98 3.51 -10.29 5.73
C ASN A 98 2.39 -11.19 5.17
N ALA A 99 2.16 -11.19 3.85
CA ALA A 99 1.24 -12.11 3.20
C ALA A 99 1.70 -13.57 3.28
N MET A 100 3.00 -13.84 3.12
CA MET A 100 3.59 -15.18 3.25
C MET A 100 3.46 -15.76 4.65
N VAL A 101 3.58 -14.93 5.69
CA VAL A 101 3.41 -15.35 7.09
C VAL A 101 1.95 -15.18 7.57
N LEU A 102 0.95 -15.21 6.68
CA LEU A 102 -0.49 -15.10 7.02
C LEU A 102 -0.84 -13.90 7.91
N ASN A 103 -0.15 -12.78 7.73
CA ASN A 103 -0.23 -11.57 8.57
C ASN A 103 0.20 -11.76 10.04
N LEU A 104 0.81 -12.88 10.41
CA LEU A 104 1.40 -13.08 11.74
C LEU A 104 2.55 -12.11 12.00
N GLY A 105 3.16 -11.56 10.93
CA GLY A 105 4.14 -10.48 11.03
C GLY A 105 3.59 -9.17 11.63
N LEU A 106 2.26 -8.99 11.67
CA LEU A 106 1.62 -7.92 12.43
C LEU A 106 1.58 -8.20 13.92
N LEU A 107 1.49 -9.47 14.35
CA LEU A 107 1.42 -9.84 15.76
C LEU A 107 2.73 -9.58 16.51
N LEU A 108 3.86 -9.53 15.78
CA LEU A 108 5.16 -9.15 16.33
C LEU A 108 5.13 -7.79 17.02
N MET A 109 4.26 -6.85 16.58
CA MET A 109 4.12 -5.54 17.23
C MET A 109 3.69 -5.62 18.70
N PHE A 110 3.07 -6.73 19.13
CA PHE A 110 2.62 -6.92 20.51
C PHE A 110 3.72 -7.42 21.43
N TRP A 111 4.74 -8.10 20.88
CA TRP A 111 5.87 -8.64 21.64
C TRP A 111 7.14 -7.79 21.52
N ASP A 112 7.28 -7.06 20.42
CA ASP A 112 8.43 -6.22 20.17
C ASP A 112 8.45 -4.97 21.07
N ARG A 113 9.64 -4.64 21.62
CA ARG A 113 9.80 -3.51 22.54
C ARG A 113 9.49 -2.17 21.88
N ASP A 114 9.78 -2.05 20.59
CA ASP A 114 9.56 -0.85 19.79
C ASP A 114 8.21 -0.91 19.03
N ARG A 115 7.41 -1.96 19.30
CA ARG A 115 6.11 -2.24 18.67
C ARG A 115 6.15 -2.25 17.15
N GLN A 116 7.26 -2.73 16.56
CA GLN A 116 7.41 -2.83 15.12
C GLN A 116 6.69 -4.06 14.55
N ALA A 117 6.08 -3.91 13.38
CA ALA A 117 5.64 -5.04 12.57
C ALA A 117 6.81 -5.56 11.72
N LEU A 118 6.72 -6.80 11.21
CA LEU A 118 7.78 -7.42 10.40
C LEU A 118 8.22 -6.54 9.21
N HIS A 119 7.26 -5.90 8.55
CA HIS A 119 7.55 -4.99 7.44
C HIS A 119 8.26 -3.70 7.88
N ASP A 120 7.96 -3.21 9.08
CA ASP A 120 8.60 -2.02 9.64
C ASP A 120 10.05 -2.33 10.04
N MET A 121 10.33 -3.52 10.57
CA MET A 121 11.69 -4.01 10.86
C MET A 121 12.53 -4.15 9.59
N VAL A 122 11.98 -4.75 8.52
CA VAL A 122 12.68 -4.91 7.23
C VAL A 122 13.05 -3.56 6.62
N ALA A 123 12.28 -2.51 6.89
CA ALA A 123 12.50 -1.17 6.34
C ALA A 123 13.24 -0.22 7.29
N ASP A 124 13.63 -0.66 8.50
CA ASP A 124 14.14 0.19 9.58
C ASP A 124 13.27 1.44 9.83
N THR A 125 11.96 1.21 9.96
CA THR A 125 10.96 2.26 10.18
C THR A 125 10.11 2.00 11.42
N PHE A 126 9.49 3.04 11.95
CA PHE A 126 8.65 3.00 13.15
C PHE A 126 7.37 3.78 12.91
N VAL A 127 6.25 3.30 13.47
CA VAL A 127 4.99 4.05 13.50
C VAL A 127 4.90 4.81 14.83
N VAL A 128 4.75 6.12 14.75
CA VAL A 128 4.61 7.01 15.91
C VAL A 128 3.33 7.84 15.79
N PRO A 129 2.72 8.23 16.92
CA PRO A 129 1.72 9.28 16.93
C PRO A 129 2.30 10.57 16.33
N ARG A 130 1.47 11.28 15.58
CA ARG A 130 1.81 12.56 14.95
C ARG A 130 1.70 13.71 15.93
#